data_AF-A0AAV0B1E2-F1
#
_entry.id   AF-A0AAV0B1E2-F1
#
_cell.length_a   1.000
_cell.length_b   1.000
_cell.length_c   1.000
_cell.angle_alpha   90.00
_cell.angle_beta   90.00
_cell.angle_gamma   90.00
#
_symmetry.space_group_name_H-M   'P 1'
#
loop_
_entity.id
_entity.type
_entity.pdbx_description
1 polymer ?
#
loop_
_entity_poly.entity_id
_entity_poly.type
_entity_poly.pdbx_seq_one_letter_code
_entity_poly.pdbx_strand_id
1 'polypeptide(L)'
;VLKNSLDSIPTLNNDNFPFWKKKKSNYFSLRGIQIHLPDVDHKDILASLNLEASTIVINNFSSSIFQIIASDKNDSNAAQLWLDINNHFASSKAHNTYRVFNKLMYLSLH
;
A
#
# COMPACT_ATOMS: atom_id res chain seq x y z
N VAL A 1 14.05 -18.14 3.29
CA VAL A 1 13.92 -16.76 3.84
C VAL A 1 12.86 -15.95 3.09
N LEU A 2 12.95 -15.78 1.77
CA LEU A 2 11.98 -14.98 0.99
C LEU A 2 10.54 -15.52 1.04
N LYS A 3 10.33 -16.84 0.86
CA LYS A 3 9.02 -17.47 0.97
C LYS A 3 8.37 -17.23 2.34
N ASN A 4 9.11 -17.51 3.42
CA ASN A 4 8.65 -17.26 4.79
C ASN A 4 8.36 -15.78 5.06
N SER A 5 9.09 -14.86 4.42
CA SER A 5 8.82 -13.43 4.54
C SER A 5 7.49 -13.05 3.88
N LEU A 6 7.20 -13.60 2.68
CA LEU A 6 5.96 -13.40 1.95
C LEU A 6 4.75 -13.96 2.70
N ASP A 7 4.88 -15.18 3.21
CA ASP A 7 3.82 -15.87 3.97
C ASP A 7 3.49 -15.15 5.30
N SER A 8 4.39 -14.30 5.80
CA SER A 8 4.19 -13.50 7.01
C SER A 8 3.52 -12.13 6.79
N ILE A 9 3.28 -11.75 5.53
CA ILE A 9 2.64 -10.47 5.20
C ILE A 9 1.12 -10.66 5.38
N PRO A 10 0.47 -9.90 6.28
CA PRO A 10 -0.96 -10.04 6.46
C PRO A 10 -1.72 -9.50 5.24
N THR A 11 -2.99 -9.86 5.13
CA THR A 11 -3.92 -9.17 4.24
C THR A 11 -4.06 -7.72 4.68
N LEU A 12 -3.82 -6.76 3.79
CA LEU A 12 -4.00 -5.33 4.04
C LEU A 12 -5.48 -5.02 4.27
N ASN A 13 -5.75 -4.31 5.36
CA ASN A 13 -7.06 -3.77 5.72
C ASN A 13 -6.91 -2.39 6.37
N ASN A 14 -8.04 -1.79 6.78
CA ASN A 14 -8.07 -0.45 7.35
C ASN A 14 -7.26 -0.29 8.66
N ASP A 15 -7.02 -1.38 9.37
CA ASP A 15 -6.50 -1.36 10.74
C ASP A 15 -5.01 -1.69 10.82
N ASN A 16 -4.45 -2.34 9.79
CA ASN A 16 -3.09 -2.88 9.85
C ASN A 16 -2.08 -2.20 8.93
N PHE A 17 -2.46 -1.10 8.27
CA PHE A 17 -1.61 -0.45 7.25
C PHE A 17 -0.16 -0.17 7.68
N PRO A 18 0.14 0.42 8.86
CA PRO A 18 1.53 0.67 9.25
C PRO A 18 2.37 -0.60 9.37
N PHE A 19 1.78 -1.67 9.92
CA PHE A 19 2.43 -2.96 10.09
C PHE A 19 2.63 -3.65 8.74
N TRP A 20 1.58 -3.66 7.91
CA TRP A 20 1.61 -4.19 6.55
C TRP A 20 2.68 -3.48 5.70
N LYS A 21 2.72 -2.14 5.72
CA LYS A 21 3.68 -1.33 4.98
C LYS A 21 5.12 -1.71 5.35
N LYS A 22 5.42 -1.81 6.64
CA LYS A 22 6.76 -2.20 7.12
C LYS A 22 7.15 -3.60 6.65
N LYS A 23 6.25 -4.58 6.75
CA LYS A 23 6.49 -5.95 6.26
C LYS A 23 6.71 -6.00 4.74
N LYS A 24 5.91 -5.24 3.99
CA LYS A 24 5.98 -5.19 2.53
C LYS A 24 7.25 -4.50 2.02
N SER A 25 7.63 -3.38 2.64
CA SER A 25 8.90 -2.71 2.34
C SER A 25 10.10 -3.62 2.61
N ASN A 26 10.12 -4.32 3.75
CA ASN A 26 11.20 -5.28 4.06
C ASN A 26 11.26 -6.41 3.03
N TYR A 27 10.11 -6.95 2.60
CA TYR A 27 10.07 -7.98 1.57
C TYR A 27 10.66 -7.50 0.24
N PHE A 28 10.29 -6.29 -0.21
CA PHE A 28 10.83 -5.71 -1.43
C PHE A 28 12.34 -5.45 -1.33
N SER A 29 12.82 -4.93 -0.18
CA SER A 29 14.27 -4.77 0.06
C SER A 29 15.02 -6.10 -0.01
N LEU A 30 14.48 -7.18 0.55
CA LEU A 30 15.10 -8.52 0.47
C LEU A 30 15.10 -9.09 -0.96
N ARG A 31 14.17 -8.67 -1.81
CA ARG A 31 14.10 -9.03 -3.23
C ARG A 31 15.01 -8.17 -4.11
N GLY A 32 15.66 -7.14 -3.56
CA GLY A 32 16.36 -6.13 -4.37
C GLY A 32 15.42 -5.23 -5.17
N ILE A 33 14.12 -5.27 -4.88
CA ILE A 33 13.13 -4.37 -5.47
C ILE A 33 13.18 -3.09 -4.67
N GLN A 34 13.93 -2.11 -5.17
CA GLN A 34 13.74 -0.74 -4.72
C GLN A 34 12.58 -0.15 -5.53
N ILE A 35 11.49 0.21 -4.85
CA ILE A 35 10.42 1.00 -5.45
C ILE A 35 10.98 2.42 -5.65
N HIS A 36 11.83 2.60 -6.67
CA HIS A 36 12.27 3.91 -7.14
C HIS A 36 11.31 4.38 -8.22
N LEU A 37 11.03 5.68 -8.22
CA LEU A 37 10.44 6.36 -9.37
C LEU A 37 11.39 6.14 -10.56
N PRO A 38 10.88 5.76 -11.74
CA PRO A 38 11.69 5.17 -12.79
C PRO A 38 12.72 6.18 -13.33
N ASP A 39 13.98 5.73 -13.42
CA ASP A 39 14.99 6.31 -14.30
C ASP A 39 15.18 5.38 -15.53
N VAL A 40 15.54 5.97 -16.67
CA VAL A 40 15.02 5.58 -18.01
C VAL A 40 15.65 4.33 -18.66
N ASP A 41 16.74 3.76 -18.14
CA ASP A 41 17.60 2.87 -18.93
C ASP A 41 17.23 1.37 -18.98
N HIS A 42 16.22 0.90 -18.23
CA HIS A 42 15.88 -0.54 -18.17
C HIS A 42 14.37 -0.83 -18.20
N LYS A 43 13.64 -0.23 -19.15
CA LYS A 43 12.17 -0.28 -19.22
C LYS A 43 11.55 -1.68 -19.15
N ASP A 44 12.09 -2.69 -19.84
CA ASP A 44 11.46 -4.03 -19.89
C ASP A 44 11.67 -4.84 -18.61
N ILE A 45 12.87 -4.75 -18.03
CA ILE A 45 13.18 -5.34 -16.72
C ILE A 45 12.39 -4.61 -15.62
N LEU A 46 12.30 -3.28 -15.69
CA LEU A 46 11.44 -2.51 -14.79
C LEU A 46 9.96 -2.85 -14.97
N ALA A 47 9.47 -3.10 -16.18
CA ALA A 47 8.07 -3.42 -16.43
C ALA A 47 7.70 -4.78 -15.84
N SER A 48 8.52 -5.81 -16.06
CA SER A 48 8.32 -7.13 -15.46
C SER A 48 8.41 -7.12 -13.93
N LEU A 49 9.38 -6.40 -13.35
CA LEU A 49 9.49 -6.22 -11.91
C LEU A 49 8.33 -5.41 -11.31
N ASN A 50 7.84 -4.39 -12.02
CA ASN A 50 6.66 -3.64 -11.62
C ASN A 50 5.41 -4.50 -11.65
N LEU A 51 5.22 -5.34 -12.67
CA LEU A 51 4.09 -6.26 -12.76
C LEU A 51 4.13 -7.31 -11.64
N GLU A 52 5.30 -7.90 -11.36
CA GLU A 52 5.46 -8.85 -10.26
C GLU A 52 5.15 -8.17 -8.91
N ALA A 53 5.70 -6.97 -8.69
CA ALA A 53 5.48 -6.22 -7.46
C ALA A 53 4.01 -5.81 -7.27
N SER A 54 3.34 -5.32 -8.32
CA SER A 54 1.91 -5.00 -8.29
C SER A 54 1.07 -6.23 -7.99
N THR A 55 1.32 -7.34 -8.68
CA THR A 55 0.62 -8.62 -8.47
C THR A 55 0.77 -9.09 -7.02
N ILE A 56 1.99 -9.04 -6.49
CA ILE A 56 2.29 -9.42 -5.10
C ILE A 56 1.59 -8.50 -4.09
N VAL A 57 1.42 -7.20 -4.39
CA VAL A 57 0.70 -6.26 -3.52
C VAL A 57 -0.80 -6.51 -3.57
N ILE A 58 -1.37 -6.62 -4.77
CA ILE A 58 -2.80 -6.83 -5.01
C ILE A 58 -3.28 -8.13 -4.36
N ASN A 59 -2.51 -9.21 -4.48
CA ASN A 59 -2.83 -10.50 -3.85
C ASN A 59 -2.85 -10.45 -2.31
N ASN A 60 -2.38 -9.37 -1.70
CA ASN A 60 -2.48 -9.16 -0.26
C ASN A 60 -3.59 -8.19 0.13
N PHE A 61 -4.43 -7.70 -0.79
CA PHE A 61 -5.56 -6.84 -0.43
C PHE A 61 -6.73 -7.64 0.11
N SER A 62 -7.45 -7.08 1.08
CA SER A 62 -8.81 -7.50 1.32
C SER A 62 -9.69 -7.06 0.14
N SER A 63 -10.83 -7.71 -0.06
CA SER A 63 -11.78 -7.33 -1.12
C SER A 63 -12.18 -5.85 -1.05
N SER A 64 -12.36 -5.30 0.15
CA SER A 64 -12.70 -3.88 0.35
C SER A 64 -11.58 -2.93 -0.08
N ILE A 65 -10.33 -3.28 0.21
CA ILE A 65 -9.18 -2.45 -0.18
C ILE A 65 -8.96 -2.53 -1.69
N PHE A 66 -9.13 -3.72 -2.27
CA PHE A 66 -9.03 -3.93 -3.71
C PHE A 66 -9.98 -3.01 -4.48
N GLN A 67 -11.26 -2.96 -4.10
CA GLN A 67 -12.25 -2.12 -4.77
C GLN A 67 -11.97 -0.61 -4.70
N ILE A 68 -11.23 -0.15 -3.69
CA ILE A 68 -10.93 1.27 -3.49
C ILE A 68 -9.66 1.68 -4.23
N ILE A 69 -8.66 0.80 -4.25
CA ILE A 69 -7.30 1.14 -4.66
C ILE A 69 -6.97 0.60 -6.06
N ALA A 70 -7.38 -0.63 -6.39
CA ALA A 70 -7.00 -1.26 -7.65
C ALA A 70 -7.73 -0.60 -8.83
N SER A 71 -7.00 -0.41 -9.92
CA SER A 71 -7.51 0.16 -11.15
C SER A 71 -6.63 -0.26 -12.32
N ASP A 72 -7.20 -0.25 -13.53
CA ASP A 72 -6.48 -0.56 -14.77
C ASP A 72 -5.17 0.26 -14.95
N LYS A 73 -5.05 1.42 -14.28
CA LYS A 73 -3.88 2.31 -14.35
C LYS A 73 -2.75 1.92 -13.40
N ASN A 74 -3.03 1.26 -12.28
CA ASN A 74 -2.03 0.95 -11.25
C ASN A 74 -1.78 -0.56 -11.06
N ASP A 75 -2.60 -1.42 -11.67
CA ASP A 75 -2.47 -2.87 -11.57
C ASP A 75 -1.17 -3.43 -12.19
N SER A 76 -0.53 -2.66 -13.08
CA SER A 76 0.77 -2.99 -13.69
C SER A 76 1.89 -2.00 -13.32
N ASN A 77 1.60 -1.00 -12.47
CA ASN A 77 2.55 0.03 -12.07
C ASN A 77 2.67 0.08 -10.54
N ALA A 78 3.69 -0.62 -10.01
CA ALA A 78 3.87 -0.76 -8.57
C ALA A 78 4.17 0.57 -7.86
N ALA A 79 4.82 1.52 -8.54
CA ALA A 79 5.08 2.84 -7.99
C ALA A 79 3.79 3.65 -7.82
N GLN A 80 2.92 3.65 -8.84
CA GLN A 80 1.61 4.30 -8.76
C GLN A 80 0.72 3.63 -7.71
N LEU A 81 0.66 2.29 -7.71
CA LEU A 81 -0.08 1.53 -6.72
C LEU A 81 0.39 1.83 -5.29
N TRP A 82 1.71 1.91 -5.08
CA TRP A 82 2.26 2.28 -3.78
C TRP A 82 1.87 3.69 -3.36
N LEU A 83 1.89 4.65 -4.27
CA LEU A 83 1.45 6.02 -4.01
C LEU A 83 -0.04 6.07 -3.63
N ASP A 84 -0.90 5.39 -4.38
CA ASP A 84 -2.35 5.37 -4.16
C ASP A 84 -2.70 4.76 -2.80
N ILE A 85 -2.01 3.68 -2.40
CA ILE A 85 -2.14 3.11 -1.05
C ILE A 85 -1.77 4.15 0.01
N ASN A 86 -0.60 4.78 -0.10
CA ASN A 86 -0.17 5.76 0.90
C ASN A 86 -1.15 6.93 1.02
N ASN A 87 -1.67 7.43 -0.11
CA ASN A 87 -2.62 8.53 -0.15
C ASN A 87 -3.96 8.17 0.49
N HIS A 88 -4.47 6.96 0.21
CA HIS A 88 -5.72 6.47 0.81
C HIS A 88 -5.63 6.46 2.34
N PHE A 89 -4.60 5.83 2.90
CA PHE A 89 -4.48 5.69 4.35
C PHE A 89 -4.11 6.99 5.06
N ALA A 90 -3.38 7.90 4.41
CA ALA A 90 -3.15 9.25 4.92
C ALA A 90 -4.47 10.04 5.02
N SER A 91 -5.30 9.97 3.97
CA SER A 91 -6.61 10.63 3.91
C SER A 91 -7.58 10.07 4.95
N SER A 92 -7.66 8.74 5.07
CA SER A 92 -8.50 8.07 6.07
C SER A 92 -8.10 8.43 7.49
N LYS A 93 -6.79 8.52 7.78
CA LYS A 93 -6.30 8.95 9.10
C LYS A 93 -6.67 10.41 9.39
N ALA A 94 -6.50 11.31 8.43
CA ALA A 94 -6.85 12.72 8.57
C ALA A 94 -8.37 12.89 8.81
N HIS A 95 -9.20 12.22 8.03
CA HIS A 95 -10.66 12.25 8.18
C HIS A 95 -11.12 11.71 9.54
N ASN A 96 -10.56 10.57 9.97
CA ASN A 96 -10.88 9.99 11.27
C ASN A 96 -10.46 10.91 12.43
N THR A 97 -9.29 11.54 12.33
CA THR A 97 -8.80 12.51 13.33
C THR A 97 -9.75 13.71 13.43
N TYR A 98 -10.18 14.26 12.29
CA TYR A 98 -11.14 15.37 12.24
C TYR A 98 -12.49 15.00 12.86
N ARG A 99 -13.03 13.81 12.54
CA ARG A 99 -14.30 13.33 13.09
C ARG A 99 -14.25 13.15 14.61
N VAL A 100 -13.17 12.58 15.14
CA VAL A 100 -12.97 12.42 16.59
C VAL A 100 -12.88 13.79 17.27
N PHE A 101 -12.10 14.71 16.70
CA PHE A 101 -11.98 16.07 17.22
C PHE A 101 -13.35 16.78 17.32
N ASN A 102 -14.15 16.75 16.25
CA ASN A 102 -15.48 17.37 16.26
C ASN A 102 -16.43 16.73 17.28
N LYS A 103 -16.36 15.41 17.46
CA LYS A 103 -17.18 14.72 18.47
C LYS A 103 -16.78 15.13 19.89
N LEU A 104 -15.48 15.23 20.17
CA LEU A 104 -14.99 15.69 21.47
C LEU A 104 -15.39 17.15 21.74
N MET A 105 -15.27 18.03 20.74
CA MET A 105 -15.70 19.42 20.83
C MET A 105 -17.22 19.55 21.09
N TYR A 106 -18.04 18.73 20.42
CA TYR A 106 -19.49 18.73 20.64
C TYR A 106 -19.85 18.33 22.09
N LEU A 107 -19.17 17.31 22.62
CA LEU A 107 -19.34 16.83 23.99
C LEU A 107 -18.78 17.78 25.06
N SER A 108 -17.85 18.67 24.72
CA SER A 108 -17.33 19.67 25.67
C SER A 108 -18.15 20.96 25.68
N LEU A 109 -19.08 21.13 24.74
CA LEU A 109 -19.94 22.31 24.60
C LEU A 109 -21.39 22.07 25.06
N HIS A 110 -21.72 20.86 25.51
CA HIS A 110 -23.01 20.46 26.10
C HIS A 110 -22.75 19.73 27.42
#